data_AF-A0A2H9U5E0-F1
#
_entry.id   AF-A0A2H9U5E0-F1
#
_cell.length_a   1.000
_cell.length_b   1.000
_cell.length_c   1.000
_cell.angle_alpha   90.00
_cell.angle_beta   90.00
_cell.angle_gamma   90.00
#
_symmetry.space_group_name_H-M   'P 1'
#
loop_
_entity.id
_entity.type
_entity.pdbx_description
1 polymer ?
#
loop_
_entity_poly.entity_id
_entity_poly.type
_entity_poly.pdbx_seq_one_letter_code
_entity_poly.pdbx_strand_id
1 'polypeptide(L)'
;RRQLEQGAVLCSKRYRGRCEWLIKDDEMLWRFMSDDDIPLTNNEAERALRGYVLWRKGSYGVCSHRGELFRQRILSLVETAKRLGRCPQEWLRAIVKACIEKTDYPIPAELCASSPCR
;
A
#
# COMPACT_ATOMS: atom_id res chain seq x y z
N ARG A 1 1.96 1.08 -28.53
CA ARG A 1 0.73 1.89 -28.66
C ARG A 1 -0.22 1.41 -29.77
N ARG A 2 0.15 1.43 -31.06
CA ARG A 2 -0.73 1.01 -32.19
C ARG A 2 -1.44 -0.34 -32.02
N GLN A 3 -0.73 -1.36 -31.54
CA GLN A 3 -1.32 -2.69 -31.29
C GLN A 3 -2.35 -2.69 -30.15
N LEU A 4 -2.16 -1.87 -29.11
CA LEU A 4 -3.11 -1.73 -28.00
C LEU A 4 -4.36 -0.98 -28.46
N GLU A 5 -4.22 0.05 -29.30
CA GLU A 5 -5.36 0.79 -29.88
C GLU A 5 -6.22 -0.14 -30.75
N GLN A 6 -5.58 -0.96 -31.57
CA GLN A 6 -6.26 -2.01 -32.34
C GLN A 6 -6.90 -3.05 -31.40
N GLY A 7 -6.20 -3.47 -30.35
CA GLY A 7 -6.70 -4.42 -29.36
C GLY A 7 -7.92 -3.92 -28.59
N ALA A 8 -8.01 -2.63 -28.29
CA ALA A 8 -9.15 -2.01 -27.62
C ALA A 8 -10.45 -2.17 -28.44
N VAL A 9 -10.36 -2.16 -29.77
CA VAL A 9 -11.52 -2.28 -30.67
C VAL A 9 -11.75 -3.73 -31.13
N LEU A 10 -10.66 -4.41 -31.53
CA LEU A 10 -10.70 -5.67 -32.27
C LEU A 10 -10.59 -6.92 -31.39
N CYS A 11 -10.00 -6.83 -30.18
CA CYS A 11 -9.89 -8.01 -29.32
C CYS A 11 -11.26 -8.50 -28.83
N SER A 12 -11.27 -9.73 -28.29
CA SER A 12 -12.44 -10.24 -27.57
C SER A 12 -12.79 -9.34 -26.38
N LYS A 13 -14.07 -9.32 -26.00
CA LYS A 13 -14.61 -8.49 -24.90
C LYS A 13 -13.81 -8.59 -23.60
N ARG A 14 -13.16 -9.73 -23.34
CA ARG A 14 -12.29 -9.99 -22.17
C ARG A 14 -11.01 -9.15 -22.12
N TYR A 15 -10.49 -8.69 -23.26
CA TYR A 15 -9.20 -8.00 -23.35
C TYR A 15 -9.31 -6.53 -23.75
N ARG A 16 -10.42 -6.10 -24.37
CA ARG A 16 -10.62 -4.69 -24.79
C ARG A 16 -10.34 -3.70 -23.66
N GLY A 17 -11.00 -3.89 -22.51
CA GLY A 17 -10.80 -3.02 -21.35
C GLY A 17 -9.35 -3.01 -20.87
N ARG A 18 -8.63 -4.15 -20.92
CA ARG A 18 -7.21 -4.18 -20.53
C ARG A 18 -6.34 -3.33 -21.46
N CYS A 19 -6.62 -3.35 -22.77
CA CYS A 19 -5.93 -2.49 -23.73
C CYS A 19 -6.22 -1.01 -23.46
N GLU A 20 -7.47 -0.66 -23.14
CA GLU A 20 -7.86 0.72 -22.77
C GLU A 20 -7.13 1.20 -21.51
N TRP A 21 -7.08 0.38 -20.45
CA TRP A 21 -6.35 0.70 -19.21
C TRP A 21 -4.85 0.88 -19.45
N LEU A 22 -4.22 -0.02 -20.23
CA LEU A 22 -2.79 0.10 -20.54
C LEU A 22 -2.46 1.37 -21.33
N ILE A 23 -3.35 1.82 -22.22
CA ILE A 23 -3.17 3.09 -22.95
C ILE A 23 -3.36 4.28 -22.01
N LYS A 24 -4.36 4.21 -21.13
CA LYS A 24 -4.66 5.28 -20.17
C LYS A 24 -3.51 5.50 -19.19
N ASP A 25 -2.90 4.42 -18.71
CA ASP A 25 -1.85 4.45 -17.70
C ASP A 25 -0.43 4.39 -18.31
N ASP A 26 -0.28 4.61 -19.63
CA ASP A 26 0.97 4.45 -20.38
C ASP A 26 2.14 5.20 -19.72
N GLU A 27 1.94 6.47 -19.32
CA GLU A 27 2.99 7.25 -18.63
C GLU A 27 3.44 6.62 -17.31
N MET A 28 2.52 6.01 -16.54
CA MET A 28 2.85 5.37 -15.27
C MET A 28 3.65 4.08 -15.48
N LEU A 29 3.36 3.33 -16.54
CA LEU A 29 4.05 2.07 -16.85
C LEU A 29 5.55 2.27 -17.11
N TRP A 30 5.95 3.47 -17.53
CA TRP A 30 7.31 3.78 -17.95
C TRP A 30 8.10 4.66 -16.97
N ARG A 31 7.49 5.07 -15.84
CA ARG A 31 8.11 5.98 -14.86
C ARG A 31 9.48 5.52 -14.36
N PHE A 32 9.67 4.22 -14.15
CA PHE A 32 10.95 3.66 -13.68
C PHE A 32 12.11 3.88 -14.66
N MET A 33 11.85 4.22 -15.93
CA MET A 33 12.91 4.56 -16.89
C MET A 33 13.41 5.99 -16.73
N SER A 34 12.60 6.86 -16.13
CA SER A 34 12.90 8.28 -15.94
C SER A 34 13.31 8.61 -14.51
N ASP A 35 12.97 7.74 -13.57
CA ASP A 35 13.14 7.93 -12.13
C ASP A 35 13.79 6.69 -11.52
N ASP A 36 15.08 6.81 -11.20
CA ASP A 36 15.91 5.72 -10.66
C ASP A 36 15.48 5.29 -9.25
N ASP A 37 14.70 6.10 -8.54
CA ASP A 37 14.20 5.76 -7.19
C ASP A 37 13.03 4.77 -7.26
N ILE A 38 12.40 4.60 -8.44
CA ILE A 38 11.30 3.67 -8.64
C ILE A 38 11.84 2.32 -9.09
N PRO A 39 11.69 1.24 -8.29
CA PRO A 39 12.16 -0.07 -8.69
C PRO A 39 11.40 -0.60 -9.91
N LEU A 40 12.11 -1.25 -10.83
CA LEU A 40 11.52 -1.93 -12.01
C LEU A 40 10.46 -2.98 -11.63
N THR A 41 10.56 -3.56 -10.43
CA THR A 41 9.69 -4.65 -9.98
C THR A 41 8.64 -4.17 -8.98
N ASN A 42 7.42 -4.70 -9.11
CA ASN A 42 6.31 -4.46 -8.18
C ASN A 42 6.46 -5.20 -6.83
N ASN A 43 7.61 -5.85 -6.58
CA ASN A 43 7.81 -6.73 -5.43
C ASN A 43 7.58 -6.03 -4.09
N GLU A 44 8.00 -4.77 -3.96
CA GLU A 44 7.84 -4.01 -2.72
C GLU A 44 6.36 -3.76 -2.41
N ALA A 45 5.60 -3.27 -3.39
CA ALA A 45 4.17 -3.01 -3.23
C ALA A 45 3.40 -4.33 -2.98
N GLU A 46 3.75 -5.41 -3.68
CA GLU A 46 3.15 -6.73 -3.44
C GLU A 46 3.43 -7.25 -2.03
N ARG A 47 4.66 -7.09 -1.52
CA ARG A 47 5.02 -7.48 -0.15
C ARG A 47 4.22 -6.68 0.88
N ALA A 48 4.07 -5.37 0.68
CA ALA A 48 3.27 -4.51 1.55
C ALA A 48 1.80 -4.96 1.59
N LEU A 49 1.21 -5.31 0.44
CA LEU A 49 -0.18 -5.74 0.34
C LEU A 49 -0.41 -7.20 0.80
N ARG A 50 0.61 -8.06 0.69
CA ARG A 50 0.48 -9.50 0.96
C ARG A 50 -0.05 -9.80 2.36
N GLY A 51 0.43 -9.08 3.37
CA GLY A 51 -0.03 -9.27 4.76
C GLY A 51 -1.54 -9.05 4.89
N TYR A 52 -2.06 -8.02 4.23
CA TYR A 52 -3.49 -7.72 4.22
C TYR A 52 -4.31 -8.79 3.49
N VAL A 53 -3.85 -9.24 2.32
CA VAL A 53 -4.53 -10.28 1.53
C VAL A 53 -4.63 -11.58 2.32
N LEU A 54 -3.54 -12.00 2.97
CA LEU A 54 -3.52 -13.20 3.80
C LEU A 54 -4.45 -13.06 5.01
N TRP A 55 -4.44 -11.90 5.68
CA TRP A 55 -5.36 -11.64 6.79
C TRP A 55 -6.82 -11.76 6.34
N ARG A 56 -7.21 -11.05 5.28
CA ARG A 56 -8.59 -11.10 4.76
C ARG A 56 -9.01 -12.52 4.38
N LYS A 57 -8.11 -13.28 3.75
CA LYS A 57 -8.36 -14.68 3.37
C LYS A 57 -8.57 -15.59 4.60
N GLY A 58 -7.78 -15.40 5.66
CA GLY A 58 -7.87 -16.20 6.87
C GLY A 58 -9.02 -15.83 7.80
N SER A 59 -9.41 -14.55 7.85
CA SER A 59 -10.45 -14.04 8.75
C SER A 59 -11.82 -13.86 8.10
N TYR A 60 -11.93 -14.06 6.78
CA TYR A 60 -13.11 -13.78 5.96
C TYR A 60 -13.58 -12.30 5.99
N GLY A 61 -12.76 -11.39 6.53
CA GLY A 61 -13.07 -9.97 6.61
C GLY A 61 -13.82 -9.57 7.89
N VAL A 62 -14.44 -8.39 7.86
CA VAL A 62 -15.13 -7.81 9.01
C VAL A 62 -16.37 -7.09 8.50
N CYS A 63 -17.55 -7.38 9.07
CA CYS A 63 -18.82 -6.83 8.59
C CYS A 63 -19.22 -5.50 9.26
N SER A 64 -18.46 -5.03 10.26
CA SER A 64 -18.75 -3.79 10.97
C SER A 64 -17.85 -2.65 10.51
N HIS A 65 -18.40 -1.43 10.44
CA HIS A 65 -17.63 -0.24 10.11
C HIS A 65 -16.47 -0.02 11.10
N ARG A 66 -16.70 -0.25 12.41
CA ARG A 66 -15.65 -0.18 13.44
C ARG A 66 -14.53 -1.18 13.20
N GLY A 67 -14.88 -2.40 12.76
CA GLY A 67 -13.90 -3.45 12.46
C GLY A 67 -13.08 -3.16 11.20
N GLU A 68 -13.70 -2.59 10.17
CA GLU A 68 -13.00 -2.09 8.98
C GLU A 68 -11.97 -1.02 9.34
N LEU A 69 -12.39 0.01 10.10
CA LEU A 69 -11.50 1.07 10.56
C LEU A 69 -10.34 0.54 11.41
N PHE A 70 -10.61 -0.40 12.32
CA PHE A 70 -9.57 -1.03 13.13
C PHE A 70 -8.52 -1.73 12.24
N ARG A 71 -8.98 -2.54 11.28
CA ARG A 71 -8.09 -3.25 10.37
C ARG A 71 -7.27 -2.30 9.50
N GLN A 72 -7.88 -1.25 8.96
CA GLN A 72 -7.17 -0.23 8.18
C GLN A 72 -6.04 0.40 9.03
N ARG A 73 -6.36 0.84 10.25
CA ARG A 73 -5.40 1.51 11.15
C ARG A 73 -4.25 0.58 11.56
N ILE A 74 -4.56 -0.65 11.95
CA ILE A 74 -3.53 -1.63 12.34
C ILE A 74 -2.62 -1.96 11.17
N LEU A 75 -3.16 -2.17 9.97
CA LEU A 75 -2.35 -2.45 8.79
C LEU A 75 -1.41 -1.28 8.49
N SER A 76 -1.92 -0.04 8.47
CA SER A 76 -1.09 1.14 8.25
C SER A 76 0.01 1.27 9.30
N LEU A 77 -0.33 1.10 10.58
CA LEU A 77 0.65 1.20 11.67
C LEU A 77 1.75 0.14 11.54
N VAL A 78 1.37 -1.12 11.29
CA VAL A 78 2.32 -2.22 11.13
C VAL A 78 3.22 -2.01 9.92
N GLU A 79 2.67 -1.54 8.80
CA GLU A 79 3.45 -1.30 7.58
C GLU A 79 4.42 -0.12 7.76
N THR A 80 3.96 0.97 8.38
CA THR A 80 4.83 2.09 8.76
C THR A 80 5.95 1.63 9.70
N ALA A 81 5.65 0.78 10.69
CA ALA A 81 6.64 0.26 11.62
C ALA A 81 7.75 -0.50 10.88
N LYS A 82 7.37 -1.36 9.93
CA LYS A 82 8.31 -2.14 9.11
C LYS A 82 9.18 -1.24 8.24
N ARG A 83 8.58 -0.22 7.60
CA ARG A 83 9.33 0.75 6.77
C ARG A 83 10.34 1.56 7.58
N LEU A 84 10.02 1.86 8.84
CA LEU A 84 10.94 2.50 9.78
C LEU A 84 11.94 1.52 10.43
N GLY A 85 11.91 0.23 10.09
CA GLY A 85 12.79 -0.79 10.67
C GLY A 85 12.51 -1.10 12.15
N ARG A 86 11.30 -0.80 12.65
CA ARG A 86 10.89 -0.98 14.05
C ARG A 86 10.04 -2.24 14.23
N CYS A 87 10.12 -2.86 15.40
CA CYS A 87 9.26 -3.98 15.75
C CYS A 87 7.79 -3.50 15.90
N PRO A 88 6.84 -3.97 15.07
CA PRO A 88 5.45 -3.49 15.13
C PRO A 88 4.76 -3.78 16.46
N GLN A 89 5.08 -4.92 17.09
CA GLN A 89 4.47 -5.33 18.36
C GLN A 89 4.93 -4.48 19.55
N GLU A 90 6.21 -4.10 19.57
CA GLU A 90 6.75 -3.22 20.60
C GLU A 90 6.18 -1.83 20.48
N TRP A 91 6.09 -1.29 19.26
CA TRP A 91 5.53 0.02 19.03
C TRP A 91 4.04 0.07 19.37
N LEU A 92 3.26 -0.96 19.00
CA LEU A 92 1.85 -1.06 19.38
C LEU A 92 1.68 -1.12 20.90
N ARG A 93 2.51 -1.90 21.61
CA ARG A 93 2.51 -1.93 23.08
C ARG A 93 2.82 -0.58 23.69
N ALA A 94 3.80 0.14 23.14
CA ALA A 94 4.16 1.47 23.61
C ALA A 94 3.00 2.48 23.43
N ILE A 95 2.30 2.42 22.29
CA ILE A 95 1.12 3.28 22.03
C ILE A 95 -0.03 2.94 23.00
N VAL A 96 -0.32 1.66 23.20
CA VAL A 96 -1.37 1.23 24.14
C VAL A 96 -1.02 1.64 25.57
N LYS A 97 0.25 1.49 25.97
CA LYS A 97 0.74 1.93 27.28
C LYS A 97 0.55 3.43 27.46
N ALA A 98 0.96 4.25 26.49
CA ALA A 98 0.78 5.70 26.54
C ALA A 98 -0.71 6.11 26.63
N CYS A 99 -1.59 5.39 25.91
CA CYS A 99 -3.04 5.61 25.98
C CYS A 99 -3.62 5.34 27.39
N ILE A 100 -3.18 4.25 28.03
CA ILE A 100 -3.61 3.89 29.40
C ILE A 100 -3.07 4.89 30.42
N GLU A 101 -1.80 5.28 30.28
CA GLU A 101 -1.11 6.20 31.19
C GLU A 101 -1.48 7.68 30.93
N LYS A 102 -2.23 7.96 29.86
CA LYS A 102 -2.58 9.31 29.38
C LYS A 102 -1.36 10.21 29.17
N THR A 103 -0.28 9.62 28.66
CA THR A 103 0.95 10.32 28.28
C THR A 103 0.99 10.55 26.77
N ASP A 104 1.95 11.36 26.32
CA ASP A 104 2.14 11.61 24.90
C ASP A 104 2.49 10.32 24.14
N TYR A 105 1.97 10.20 22.92
CA TYR A 105 2.23 9.04 22.10
C TYR A 105 3.70 8.99 21.65
N PRO A 106 4.30 7.79 21.58
CA PRO A 106 5.66 7.61 21.07
C PRO A 106 5.65 7.69 19.54
N ILE A 107 5.47 8.91 19.01
CA ILE A 107 5.52 9.20 17.58
C ILE A 107 6.99 9.23 17.16
N PRO A 108 7.43 8.38 16.21
CA PRO A 108 8.77 8.42 15.65
C PRO A 108 9.07 9.79 15.03
N ALA A 109 10.21 10.39 15.36
CA ALA A 109 10.62 11.70 14.84
C ALA A 109 10.72 11.71 13.30
N GLU A 110 10.98 10.55 12.70
CA GLU A 110 11.00 10.30 11.25
C GLU A 110 9.67 10.63 10.58
N LEU A 111 8.54 10.56 11.31
CA LEU A 111 7.22 10.95 10.82
C LEU A 111 6.92 12.45 11.04
N CYS A 112 7.58 13.07 12.02
CA CYS A 112 7.43 14.49 12.32
C CYS A 112 8.30 15.37 11.42
N ALA A 113 9.45 14.85 10.98
CA ALA A 113 10.24 15.48 9.95
C ALA A 113 9.46 15.38 8.64
N SER A 114 8.97 16.51 8.14
CA SER A 114 8.60 16.65 6.73
C SER A 114 9.87 16.43 5.92
N SER A 115 10.22 15.18 5.67
CA SER A 115 11.16 14.88 4.61
C SER A 115 10.53 15.47 3.36
N PRO A 116 11.24 16.33 2.60
CA PRO A 116 10.75 16.68 1.28
C PRO A 116 10.53 15.35 0.57
N CYS A 117 9.37 15.18 -0.06
CA CYS A 117 9.18 14.11 -1.04
C CYS A 117 10.43 14.16 -1.93
N ARG A 118 11.29 13.15 -1.82
CA ARG A 118 12.38 12.93 -2.78
C ARG A 118 11.75 12.23 -3.95
#